data_AF-A0A927Y019-F1
#
_entry.id   AF-A0A927Y019-F1
#
_cell.length_a   1.000
_cell.length_b   1.000
_cell.length_c   1.000
_cell.angle_alpha   90.00
_cell.angle_beta   90.00
_cell.angle_gamma   90.00
#
_symmetry.space_group_name_H-M   'P 1'
#
loop_
_entity.id
_entity.type
_entity.pdbx_description
1 polymer ?
#
loop_
_entity_poly.entity_id
_entity_poly.type
_entity_poly.pdbx_seq_one_letter_code
_entity_poly.pdbx_strand_id
1 'polypeptide(L)'
;MLKKTRIILITIILLILFSTTVMSTELKTKLEVVQKESEVKYLENNQGYISKTITDVNEENGEVTVEVKLANLAKDINVETETYENTEIIIIIPEILSISENADKLKQYIEYIEIFATKIFEKNSKTKIAIVGMKGPVSDSYINDQGKIVYGENNEGTKAGSIDNAEVVVSFTNDIENIKNGIKNMNGTKTKYYNNLQAAIKIASSTFSNNANKILISLYDTVPSVSIGQCSQITWGGSTGFSTGKEAIIAKNEKIVKTTKEEILSLKKSNIDFILLRPKDTDFNQKWYDVSTGELMLDFDGSEYVKNLYGTMENPTYGKMYSLNEDSLQQIVTEKIYEDVMEKVRNPIDSAKLIDYFPADIIENFEFECVDKPNIGIVSAKIDKQNNSILWDIGTLSGNTTAILKYKLKLKNMSNSELINKTIATNEKIELTYKNSEQKDCSAVLESSPKIKLIEIKEDLIATVSYNPTSNTTETVEATIKTNKPVKSVEGWTQSEDRMILTKTYSTNIKETVLLIDDDDMERRVEININNIVKENTSKDDDNNNTNNISDSNDKTTSNVILPDTGKGFLIIGVMFLSGWTIYVHKRNKKFKGI
;
A
#
# COMPACT_ATOMS: atom_id res chain seq x y z
N MET A 1 35.52 -53.05 65.79
CA MET A 1 35.41 -52.71 64.35
C MET A 1 34.15 -51.93 63.97
N LEU A 2 33.00 -52.04 64.65
CA LEU A 2 31.73 -51.37 64.25
C LEU A 2 31.70 -49.82 64.30
N LYS A 3 32.56 -49.14 65.09
CA LYS A 3 32.53 -47.67 65.20
C LYS A 3 33.16 -46.93 64.01
N LYS A 4 34.19 -47.49 63.36
CA LYS A 4 34.84 -46.86 62.19
C LYS A 4 33.97 -46.98 60.93
N THR A 5 33.28 -48.10 60.74
CA THR A 5 32.40 -48.33 59.59
C THR A 5 31.15 -47.43 59.61
N ARG A 6 30.60 -47.14 60.80
CA ARG A 6 29.47 -46.20 60.95
C ARG A 6 29.86 -44.75 60.69
N ILE A 7 31.07 -44.33 61.08
CA ILE A 7 31.56 -42.97 60.80
C ILE A 7 31.79 -42.81 59.30
N ILE A 8 32.43 -43.77 58.63
CA ILE A 8 32.66 -43.72 57.17
C ILE A 8 31.33 -43.70 56.39
N LEU A 9 30.33 -44.47 56.82
CA LEU A 9 29.01 -44.48 56.15
C LEU A 9 28.26 -43.15 56.34
N ILE A 10 28.34 -42.52 57.52
CA ILE A 10 27.74 -41.20 57.79
C ILE A 10 28.47 -40.10 57.00
N THR A 11 29.80 -40.18 56.87
CA THR A 11 30.57 -39.22 56.06
C THR A 11 30.27 -39.36 54.57
N ILE A 12 30.07 -40.58 54.06
CA ILE A 12 29.66 -40.83 52.67
C ILE A 12 28.23 -40.32 52.41
N ILE A 13 27.29 -40.53 53.33
CA ILE A 13 25.92 -40.01 53.22
C ILE A 13 25.89 -38.46 53.30
N LEU A 14 26.73 -37.84 54.15
CA LEU A 14 26.87 -36.39 54.18
C LEU A 14 27.47 -35.85 52.87
N LEU A 15 28.46 -36.53 52.27
CA LEU A 15 29.05 -36.13 50.99
C LEU A 15 28.07 -36.27 49.81
N ILE A 16 27.15 -37.26 49.84
CA ILE A 16 26.09 -37.42 48.85
C ILE A 16 24.98 -36.34 49.01
N LEU A 17 24.77 -35.84 50.23
CA LEU A 17 23.82 -34.74 50.52
C LEU A 17 24.36 -33.35 50.12
N PHE A 18 25.67 -33.20 49.90
CA PHE A 18 26.27 -31.95 49.40
C PHE A 18 26.53 -31.95 47.88
N SER A 19 26.28 -33.04 47.16
CA SER A 19 26.53 -33.13 45.70
C SER A 19 25.28 -32.93 44.82
N THR A 20 24.11 -32.65 45.39
CA THR A 20 22.92 -32.29 44.60
C THR A 20 22.67 -30.80 44.69
N THR A 21 23.57 -29.99 44.14
CA THR A 21 23.10 -28.73 43.57
C THR A 21 22.43 -29.14 42.26
N VAL A 22 21.10 -29.23 42.29
CA VAL A 22 20.33 -29.18 41.05
C VAL A 22 20.62 -27.80 40.49
N MET A 23 21.54 -27.72 39.55
CA MET A 23 21.72 -26.54 38.72
C MET A 23 20.46 -26.45 37.87
N SER A 24 19.41 -25.85 38.41
CA SER A 24 18.32 -25.33 37.61
C SER A 24 18.97 -24.30 36.69
N THR A 25 19.13 -24.64 35.41
CA THR A 25 19.43 -23.64 34.39
C THR A 25 18.33 -22.59 34.47
N GLU A 26 18.68 -21.37 34.85
CA GLU A 26 17.72 -20.27 34.89
C GLU A 26 17.10 -20.14 33.49
N LEU A 27 15.77 -20.23 33.42
CA LEU A 27 15.05 -20.12 32.15
C LEU A 27 15.33 -18.71 31.59
N LYS A 28 16.18 -18.64 30.55
CA LYS A 28 16.49 -17.40 29.86
C LYS A 28 15.38 -17.12 28.85
N THR A 29 14.71 -16.00 29.00
CA THR A 29 13.66 -15.56 28.08
C THR A 29 13.93 -14.16 27.56
N LYS A 30 13.27 -13.80 26.48
CA LYS A 30 13.23 -12.44 25.98
C LYS A 30 11.84 -12.09 25.44
N LEU A 31 11.49 -10.83 25.52
CA LEU A 31 10.24 -10.33 24.95
C LEU A 31 10.45 -9.94 23.49
N GLU A 32 9.57 -10.41 22.62
CA GLU A 32 9.58 -10.18 21.17
C GLU A 32 8.32 -9.41 20.75
N VAL A 33 8.46 -8.52 19.78
CA VAL A 33 7.32 -7.83 19.14
C VAL A 33 6.86 -8.63 17.93
N VAL A 34 5.66 -9.19 18.00
CA VAL A 34 5.05 -9.96 16.90
C VAL A 34 4.34 -9.05 15.90
N GLN A 35 3.67 -8.02 16.41
CA GLN A 35 2.96 -7.03 15.60
C GLN A 35 3.22 -5.65 16.21
N LYS A 36 3.95 -4.80 15.47
CA LYS A 36 4.36 -3.49 15.98
C LYS A 36 3.22 -2.47 16.02
N GLU A 37 2.30 -2.53 15.06
CA GLU A 37 1.30 -1.49 14.81
C GLU A 37 -0.11 -2.08 14.76
N SER A 38 -1.10 -1.33 15.25
CA SER A 38 -2.51 -1.56 14.93
C SER A 38 -2.80 -1.14 13.49
N GLU A 39 -4.00 -1.44 13.01
CA GLU A 39 -4.57 -0.71 11.89
C GLU A 39 -4.79 0.76 12.26
N VAL A 40 -4.94 1.62 11.25
CA VAL A 40 -5.32 3.03 11.44
C VAL A 40 -6.82 3.14 11.27
N LYS A 41 -7.52 3.64 12.30
CA LYS A 41 -8.96 3.91 12.22
C LYS A 41 -9.19 5.39 11.93
N TYR A 42 -9.61 5.69 10.71
CA TYR A 42 -10.00 7.05 10.31
C TYR A 42 -11.36 7.43 10.90
N LEU A 43 -11.48 8.70 11.29
CA LEU A 43 -12.72 9.32 11.75
C LEU A 43 -13.63 9.67 10.56
N GLU A 44 -14.89 10.00 10.85
CA GLU A 44 -15.84 10.43 9.83
C GLU A 44 -15.29 11.62 9.03
N ASN A 45 -15.63 11.66 7.74
CA ASN A 45 -15.22 12.72 6.80
C ASN A 45 -13.71 13.00 6.78
N ASN A 46 -12.90 11.99 7.13
CA ASN A 46 -11.44 12.09 7.19
C ASN A 46 -10.96 13.22 8.12
N GLN A 47 -11.74 13.54 9.18
CA GLN A 47 -11.37 14.59 10.13
C GLN A 47 -10.02 14.30 10.81
N GLY A 48 -9.72 13.02 11.01
CA GLY A 48 -8.61 12.57 11.80
C GLY A 48 -8.49 11.06 11.80
N TYR A 49 -7.61 10.53 12.66
CA TYR A 49 -7.49 9.10 12.87
C TYR A 49 -7.00 8.75 14.28
N ILE A 50 -7.28 7.53 14.70
CA ILE A 50 -6.68 6.88 15.86
C ILE A 50 -5.78 5.74 15.43
N SER A 51 -4.66 5.57 16.14
CA SER A 51 -3.69 4.50 15.90
C SER A 51 -2.92 4.16 17.17
N LYS A 52 -2.35 2.95 17.22
CA LYS A 52 -1.57 2.45 18.34
C LYS A 52 -0.33 1.70 17.85
N THR A 53 0.82 1.96 18.48
CA THR A 53 2.11 1.44 18.02
C THR A 53 3.04 1.13 19.19
N ILE A 54 3.82 0.05 19.10
CA ILE A 54 4.99 -0.17 19.96
C ILE A 54 6.16 0.65 19.42
N THR A 55 6.66 1.58 20.22
CA THR A 55 7.72 2.53 19.83
C THR A 55 9.10 2.14 20.33
N ASP A 56 9.18 1.34 21.40
CA ASP A 56 10.42 0.86 22.00
C ASP A 56 10.20 -0.48 22.70
N VAL A 57 11.24 -1.32 22.73
CA VAL A 57 11.24 -2.62 23.41
C VAL A 57 12.58 -2.86 24.08
N ASN A 58 12.53 -3.26 25.36
CA ASN A 58 13.65 -3.82 26.08
C ASN A 58 13.40 -5.33 26.26
N GLU A 59 13.97 -6.12 25.34
CA GLU A 59 13.71 -7.56 25.26
C GLU A 59 14.14 -8.30 26.53
N GLU A 60 15.25 -7.88 27.16
CA GLU A 60 15.84 -8.53 28.34
C GLU A 60 15.09 -8.21 29.63
N ASN A 61 14.53 -7.00 29.75
CA ASN A 61 13.76 -6.58 30.93
C ASN A 61 12.26 -6.84 30.78
N GLY A 62 11.81 -7.32 29.62
CA GLY A 62 10.39 -7.54 29.34
C GLY A 62 9.56 -6.27 29.30
N GLU A 63 10.13 -5.17 28.82
CA GLU A 63 9.46 -3.87 28.77
C GLU A 63 9.13 -3.47 27.34
N VAL A 64 7.91 -2.98 27.10
CA VAL A 64 7.53 -2.32 25.84
C VAL A 64 6.94 -0.94 26.12
N THR A 65 7.30 0.03 25.29
CA THR A 65 6.68 1.36 25.28
C THR A 65 5.65 1.43 24.16
N VAL A 66 4.41 1.65 24.54
CA VAL A 66 3.25 1.75 23.65
C VAL A 66 2.84 3.21 23.50
N GLU A 67 2.55 3.61 22.28
CA GLU A 67 2.07 4.94 21.90
C GLU A 67 0.65 4.85 21.34
N VAL A 68 -0.26 5.66 21.86
CA VAL A 68 -1.62 5.85 21.34
C VAL A 68 -1.71 7.28 20.78
N LYS A 69 -2.20 7.40 19.54
CA LYS A 69 -2.36 8.69 18.85
C LYS A 69 -3.80 8.97 18.49
N LEU A 70 -4.24 10.20 18.70
CA LEU A 70 -5.39 10.81 18.05
C LEU A 70 -4.90 12.02 17.25
N ALA A 71 -5.01 11.95 15.92
CA ALA A 71 -4.63 13.05 15.03
C ALA A 71 -5.89 13.75 14.51
N ASN A 72 -5.90 15.08 14.53
CA ASN A 72 -6.85 15.91 13.81
C ASN A 72 -6.16 16.46 12.55
N LEU A 73 -6.61 16.01 11.37
CA LEU A 73 -6.05 16.36 10.06
C LEU A 73 -6.71 17.59 9.45
N ALA A 74 -7.85 18.03 9.97
CA ALA A 74 -8.53 19.20 9.45
C ALA A 74 -7.68 20.44 9.72
N LYS A 75 -7.44 21.30 8.73
CA LYS A 75 -6.60 22.49 8.90
C LYS A 75 -7.23 23.49 9.88
N ASP A 76 -6.43 24.06 10.77
CA ASP A 76 -6.84 25.11 11.71
C ASP A 76 -7.24 26.37 10.92
N ILE A 77 -8.53 26.45 10.59
CA ILE A 77 -9.08 27.48 9.72
C ILE A 77 -10.31 28.03 10.45
N ASN A 78 -10.12 29.16 11.14
CA ASN A 78 -11.19 30.07 11.58
C ASN A 78 -11.81 30.84 10.39
N VAL A 79 -11.64 30.34 9.17
CA VAL A 79 -12.39 30.84 8.01
C VAL A 79 -13.72 30.10 8.10
N GLU A 80 -14.81 30.86 8.09
CA GLU A 80 -16.09 30.38 7.63
C GLU A 80 -15.85 29.61 6.33
N THR A 81 -15.64 28.29 6.41
CA THR A 81 -15.80 27.44 5.25
C THR A 81 -17.24 27.68 4.86
N GLU A 82 -17.48 28.30 3.70
CA GLU A 82 -18.79 28.30 3.08
C GLU A 82 -19.25 26.85 3.12
N THR A 83 -20.13 26.55 4.08
CA THR A 83 -20.70 25.24 4.20
C THR A 83 -21.78 25.22 3.16
N TYR A 84 -21.44 24.61 2.04
CA TYR A 84 -22.42 24.24 1.06
C TYR A 84 -23.46 23.36 1.73
N GLU A 85 -24.74 23.65 1.51
CA GLU A 85 -25.84 22.86 2.06
C GLU A 85 -25.79 21.42 1.55
N ASN A 86 -25.29 21.25 0.33
CA ASN A 86 -25.13 20.01 -0.38
C ASN A 86 -24.01 20.10 -1.43
N THR A 87 -23.58 18.93 -1.91
CA THR A 87 -22.87 18.84 -3.18
C THR A 87 -23.87 18.63 -4.30
N GLU A 88 -23.74 19.43 -5.37
CA GLU A 88 -24.52 19.33 -6.59
C GLU A 88 -23.60 18.92 -7.72
N ILE A 89 -23.97 17.83 -8.41
CA ILE A 89 -23.24 17.32 -9.56
C ILE A 89 -24.16 17.39 -10.77
N ILE A 90 -23.69 18.01 -11.86
CA ILE A 90 -24.37 17.94 -13.15
C ILE A 90 -23.53 17.09 -14.10
N ILE A 91 -24.15 16.12 -14.76
CA ILE A 91 -23.51 15.31 -15.79
C ILE A 91 -24.06 15.70 -17.16
N ILE A 92 -23.18 16.12 -18.08
CA ILE A 92 -23.52 16.42 -19.47
C ILE A 92 -23.45 15.14 -20.31
N ILE A 93 -24.55 14.82 -20.99
CA ILE A 93 -24.67 13.66 -21.87
C ILE A 93 -25.15 14.11 -23.27
N PRO A 94 -24.47 13.72 -24.36
CA PRO A 94 -24.95 13.96 -25.72
C PRO A 94 -26.28 13.23 -25.99
N GLU A 95 -27.32 13.95 -26.40
CA GLU A 95 -28.63 13.37 -26.76
C GLU A 95 -28.59 12.49 -28.01
N ILE A 96 -27.55 12.63 -28.84
CA ILE A 96 -27.30 11.72 -29.96
C ILE A 96 -27.10 10.27 -29.49
N LEU A 97 -26.71 10.04 -28.23
CA LEU A 97 -26.63 8.69 -27.67
C LEU A 97 -28.00 8.02 -27.54
N SER A 98 -29.10 8.79 -27.50
CA SER A 98 -30.43 8.22 -27.28
C SER A 98 -31.04 7.55 -28.52
N ILE A 99 -30.43 7.72 -29.69
CA ILE A 99 -30.87 7.13 -30.96
C ILE A 99 -30.45 5.66 -31.06
N SER A 100 -31.16 4.88 -31.88
CA SER A 100 -30.97 3.43 -31.99
C SER A 100 -29.54 3.00 -32.36
N GLU A 101 -28.85 3.77 -33.20
CA GLU A 101 -27.45 3.53 -33.61
C GLU A 101 -26.47 3.53 -32.44
N ASN A 102 -26.82 4.19 -31.33
CA ASN A 102 -25.97 4.35 -30.15
C ASN A 102 -26.51 3.63 -28.91
N ALA A 103 -27.49 2.73 -29.07
CA ALA A 103 -28.19 2.10 -27.94
C ALA A 103 -27.26 1.39 -26.95
N ASP A 104 -26.26 0.65 -27.44
CA ASP A 104 -25.28 -0.05 -26.60
C ASP A 104 -24.41 0.94 -25.81
N LYS A 105 -23.98 2.02 -26.46
CA LYS A 105 -23.17 3.08 -25.82
C LYS A 105 -23.98 3.84 -24.76
N LEU A 106 -25.26 4.12 -25.01
CA LEU A 106 -26.15 4.71 -24.02
C LEU A 106 -26.31 3.79 -22.80
N LYS A 107 -26.53 2.49 -23.04
CA LYS A 107 -26.65 1.50 -21.98
C LYS A 107 -25.40 1.47 -21.10
N GLN A 108 -24.21 1.45 -21.72
CA GLN A 108 -22.94 1.50 -21.01
C GLN A 108 -22.81 2.77 -20.14
N TYR A 109 -23.16 3.95 -20.67
CA TYR A 109 -23.11 5.17 -19.86
C TYR A 109 -24.13 5.18 -18.72
N ILE A 110 -25.31 4.59 -18.91
CA ILE A 110 -26.29 4.43 -17.82
C ILE A 110 -25.69 3.57 -16.70
N GLU A 111 -25.03 2.46 -17.03
CA GLU A 111 -24.36 1.59 -16.06
C GLU A 111 -23.22 2.33 -15.33
N TYR A 112 -22.42 3.13 -16.05
CA TYR A 112 -21.39 3.95 -15.42
C TYR A 112 -21.96 5.00 -14.46
N ILE A 113 -23.04 5.68 -14.86
CA ILE A 113 -23.67 6.69 -14.02
C ILE A 113 -24.33 6.04 -12.80
N GLU A 114 -24.89 4.84 -12.93
CA GLU A 114 -25.44 4.08 -11.81
C GLU A 114 -24.37 3.71 -10.79
N ILE A 115 -23.23 3.17 -11.24
CA ILE A 115 -22.08 2.86 -10.37
C ILE A 115 -21.57 4.14 -9.69
N PHE A 116 -21.39 5.21 -10.47
CA PHE A 116 -20.97 6.52 -9.98
C PHE A 116 -21.91 7.04 -8.89
N ALA A 117 -23.21 7.14 -9.20
CA ALA A 117 -24.22 7.69 -8.29
C ALA A 117 -24.32 6.89 -7.00
N THR A 118 -24.33 5.55 -7.10
CA THR A 118 -24.33 4.65 -5.93
C THR A 118 -23.19 4.97 -4.98
N LYS A 119 -21.97 5.03 -5.53
CA LYS A 119 -20.74 5.28 -4.76
C LYS A 119 -20.71 6.66 -4.13
N ILE A 120 -21.13 7.68 -4.89
CA ILE A 120 -21.20 9.06 -4.39
C ILE A 120 -22.24 9.21 -3.29
N PHE A 121 -23.42 8.61 -3.42
CA PHE A 121 -24.46 8.69 -2.40
C PHE A 121 -24.13 7.88 -1.14
N GLU A 122 -23.43 6.74 -1.27
CA GLU A 122 -22.84 6.02 -0.13
C GLU A 122 -21.84 6.91 0.63
N LYS A 123 -21.07 7.73 -0.09
CA LYS A 123 -20.04 8.59 0.48
C LYS A 123 -20.59 9.87 1.10
N ASN A 124 -21.55 10.52 0.44
CA ASN A 124 -22.23 11.72 0.91
C ASN A 124 -23.71 11.72 0.44
N SER A 125 -24.60 11.36 1.37
CA SER A 125 -26.04 11.22 1.12
C SER A 125 -26.78 12.54 0.84
N LYS A 126 -26.16 13.70 1.13
CA LYS A 126 -26.70 15.02 0.78
C LYS A 126 -26.41 15.40 -0.68
N THR A 127 -25.53 14.66 -1.37
CA THR A 127 -25.21 14.92 -2.76
C THR A 127 -26.44 14.73 -3.64
N LYS A 128 -26.64 15.61 -4.61
CA LYS A 128 -27.67 15.48 -5.65
C LYS A 128 -27.05 15.52 -7.03
N ILE A 129 -27.58 14.71 -7.94
CA ILE A 129 -27.14 14.62 -9.32
C ILE A 129 -28.26 15.12 -10.23
N ALA A 130 -27.90 15.92 -11.23
CA ALA A 130 -28.76 16.33 -12.35
C ALA A 130 -28.11 15.95 -13.68
N ILE A 131 -28.93 15.81 -14.72
CA ILE A 131 -28.47 15.47 -16.08
C ILE A 131 -28.83 16.60 -17.03
N VAL A 132 -27.83 17.05 -17.80
CA VAL A 132 -28.02 17.98 -18.91
C VAL A 132 -27.83 17.23 -20.22
N GLY A 133 -28.88 17.19 -21.04
CA GLY A 133 -28.86 16.70 -22.40
C GLY A 133 -28.23 17.75 -23.32
N MET A 134 -27.14 17.38 -23.98
CA MET A 134 -26.51 18.22 -25.00
C MET A 134 -27.09 17.86 -26.36
N LYS A 135 -27.64 18.86 -27.05
CA LYS A 135 -28.16 18.75 -28.41
C LYS A 135 -27.64 19.90 -29.28
N GLY A 136 -28.35 20.18 -30.37
CA GLY A 136 -27.98 21.16 -31.39
C GLY A 136 -29.10 21.33 -32.39
N PRO A 137 -28.85 22.06 -33.48
CA PRO A 137 -29.72 22.00 -34.65
C PRO A 137 -29.87 20.56 -35.16
N VAL A 138 -31.01 20.26 -35.80
CA VAL A 138 -31.28 18.94 -36.37
C VAL A 138 -30.21 18.59 -37.41
N SER A 139 -29.65 17.38 -37.29
CA SER A 139 -28.69 16.81 -38.24
C SER A 139 -29.37 15.69 -39.02
N ASP A 140 -29.98 16.04 -40.15
CA ASP A 140 -30.66 15.09 -41.03
C ASP A 140 -29.79 14.82 -42.26
N SER A 141 -29.01 13.76 -42.19
CA SER A 141 -28.16 13.34 -43.31
C SER A 141 -27.93 11.85 -43.30
N TYR A 142 -27.78 11.27 -44.48
CA TYR A 142 -27.41 9.87 -44.67
C TYR A 142 -26.37 9.74 -45.79
N ILE A 143 -25.63 8.63 -45.78
CA ILE A 143 -24.73 8.27 -46.88
C ILE A 143 -25.52 7.38 -47.84
N ASN A 144 -25.59 7.74 -49.11
CA ASN A 144 -26.26 6.93 -50.12
C ASN A 144 -25.38 5.76 -50.60
N ASP A 145 -25.93 4.89 -51.44
CA ASP A 145 -25.24 3.70 -51.98
C ASP A 145 -23.94 4.02 -52.76
N GLN A 146 -23.74 5.28 -53.15
CA GLN A 146 -22.56 5.77 -53.87
C GLN A 146 -21.52 6.38 -52.93
N GLY A 147 -21.71 6.31 -51.61
CA GLY A 147 -20.82 6.89 -50.62
C GLY A 147 -20.95 8.41 -50.47
N LYS A 148 -21.98 9.04 -51.05
CA LYS A 148 -22.19 10.50 -50.96
C LYS A 148 -23.12 10.85 -49.81
N ILE A 149 -22.78 11.93 -49.11
CA ILE A 149 -23.64 12.51 -48.08
C ILE A 149 -24.81 13.20 -48.76
N VAL A 150 -26.03 12.86 -48.34
CA VAL A 150 -27.27 13.49 -48.75
C VAL A 150 -27.89 14.15 -47.52
N TYR A 151 -28.16 15.45 -47.59
CA TYR A 151 -28.87 16.19 -46.55
C TYR A 151 -30.38 16.06 -46.76
N GLY A 152 -31.09 15.67 -45.72
CA GLY A 152 -32.55 15.65 -45.72
C GLY A 152 -33.13 17.06 -45.60
N GLU A 153 -34.43 17.17 -45.90
CA GLU A 153 -35.15 18.46 -45.89
C GLU A 153 -35.20 19.12 -44.51
N ASN A 154 -35.07 18.33 -43.43
CA ASN A 154 -35.08 18.81 -42.06
C ASN A 154 -33.68 19.18 -41.53
N ASN A 155 -32.64 19.08 -42.36
CA ASN A 155 -31.28 19.36 -41.90
C ASN A 155 -31.09 20.84 -41.58
N GLU A 156 -30.75 21.14 -40.33
CA GLU A 156 -30.54 22.51 -39.85
C GLU A 156 -29.03 22.85 -39.78
N GLY A 157 -28.21 22.26 -40.66
CA GLY A 157 -26.76 22.49 -40.68
C GLY A 157 -26.36 23.96 -40.83
N THR A 158 -27.18 24.78 -41.50
CA THR A 158 -26.96 26.24 -41.66
C THR A 158 -27.42 27.06 -40.46
N LYS A 159 -28.21 26.48 -39.55
CA LYS A 159 -28.70 27.16 -38.36
C LYS A 159 -27.55 27.29 -37.36
N ALA A 160 -27.32 28.51 -36.91
CA ALA A 160 -26.34 28.76 -35.85
C ALA A 160 -26.80 28.12 -34.54
N GLY A 161 -25.84 27.66 -33.74
CA GLY A 161 -26.14 27.19 -32.39
C GLY A 161 -26.74 28.29 -31.51
N SER A 162 -27.63 27.91 -30.59
CA SER A 162 -28.23 28.78 -29.57
C SER A 162 -28.16 28.14 -28.18
N ILE A 163 -28.58 28.87 -27.15
CA ILE A 163 -28.66 28.36 -25.78
C ILE A 163 -29.67 27.21 -25.64
N ASP A 164 -30.70 27.17 -26.50
CA ASP A 164 -31.74 26.13 -26.52
C ASP A 164 -31.22 24.77 -27.04
N ASN A 165 -29.95 24.72 -27.43
CA ASN A 165 -29.27 23.49 -27.84
C ASN A 165 -28.78 22.63 -26.66
N ALA A 166 -29.39 22.78 -25.48
CA ALA A 166 -29.25 21.88 -24.36
C ALA A 166 -30.51 21.95 -23.50
N GLU A 167 -30.75 20.92 -22.69
CA GLU A 167 -31.86 20.88 -21.75
C GLU A 167 -31.51 20.17 -20.45
N VAL A 168 -32.19 20.53 -19.37
CA VAL A 168 -32.15 19.76 -18.12
C VAL A 168 -33.08 18.56 -18.30
N VAL A 169 -32.49 17.38 -18.46
CA VAL A 169 -33.22 16.11 -18.63
C VAL A 169 -33.67 15.57 -17.28
N VAL A 170 -32.84 15.75 -16.25
CA VAL A 170 -33.12 15.34 -14.87
C VAL A 170 -32.72 16.47 -13.94
N SER A 171 -33.67 16.97 -13.16
CA SER A 171 -33.41 17.92 -12.07
C SER A 171 -32.68 17.25 -10.90
N PHE A 172 -32.02 18.04 -10.05
CA PHE A 172 -31.24 17.52 -8.91
C PHE A 172 -32.01 16.50 -8.06
N THR A 173 -31.48 15.29 -8.00
CA THR A 173 -32.08 14.16 -7.26
C THR A 173 -30.99 13.27 -6.67
N ASN A 174 -31.32 12.52 -5.61
CA ASN A 174 -30.52 11.40 -5.10
C ASN A 174 -31.17 10.03 -5.41
N ASP A 175 -32.20 10.02 -6.26
CA ASP A 175 -32.87 8.82 -6.75
C ASP A 175 -32.19 8.31 -8.03
N ILE A 176 -31.49 7.18 -7.90
CA ILE A 176 -30.78 6.52 -9.00
C ILE A 176 -31.74 6.07 -10.12
N GLU A 177 -32.95 5.61 -9.80
CA GLU A 177 -33.91 5.17 -10.83
C GLU A 177 -34.47 6.37 -11.59
N ASN A 178 -34.69 7.51 -10.92
CA ASN A 178 -35.07 8.74 -11.62
C ASN A 178 -33.98 9.19 -12.62
N ILE A 179 -32.70 9.14 -12.21
CA ILE A 179 -31.57 9.45 -13.10
C ILE A 179 -31.56 8.50 -14.31
N LYS A 180 -31.64 7.19 -14.08
CA LYS A 180 -31.62 6.17 -15.15
C LYS A 180 -32.80 6.36 -16.11
N ASN A 181 -34.00 6.58 -15.59
CA ASN A 181 -35.20 6.74 -16.41
C ASN A 181 -35.19 8.04 -17.20
N GLY A 182 -34.69 9.13 -16.63
CA GLY A 182 -34.51 10.38 -17.37
C GLY A 182 -33.57 10.22 -18.56
N ILE A 183 -32.41 9.58 -18.37
CA ILE A 183 -31.45 9.32 -19.46
C ILE A 183 -32.06 8.43 -20.54
N LYS A 184 -32.80 7.37 -20.19
CA LYS A 184 -33.48 6.49 -21.16
C LYS A 184 -34.51 7.24 -22.02
N ASN A 185 -35.20 8.19 -21.41
CA ASN A 185 -36.30 8.93 -22.03
C ASN A 185 -35.87 10.25 -22.70
N MET A 186 -34.59 10.64 -22.58
CA MET A 186 -34.07 11.84 -23.22
C MET A 186 -34.22 11.78 -24.74
N ASN A 187 -34.47 12.93 -25.38
CA ASN A 187 -34.71 13.02 -26.81
C ASN A 187 -35.76 11.98 -27.25
N GLY A 188 -36.99 12.14 -26.74
CA GLY A 188 -38.09 11.20 -26.97
C GLY A 188 -38.48 11.04 -28.45
N THR A 189 -38.18 12.05 -29.28
CA THR A 189 -38.36 12.00 -30.74
C THR A 189 -37.27 11.21 -31.46
N LYS A 190 -36.19 10.84 -30.76
CA LYS A 190 -35.03 10.13 -31.31
C LYS A 190 -34.41 10.86 -32.49
N THR A 191 -34.44 12.19 -32.42
CA THR A 191 -33.91 13.08 -33.46
C THR A 191 -32.40 13.09 -33.42
N LYS A 192 -31.75 13.04 -34.59
CA LYS A 192 -30.31 13.26 -34.70
C LYS A 192 -30.02 14.74 -34.62
N TYR A 193 -29.08 15.12 -33.74
CA TYR A 193 -28.68 16.50 -33.53
C TYR A 193 -27.19 16.67 -33.76
N TYR A 194 -26.80 17.85 -34.24
CA TYR A 194 -25.43 18.35 -34.03
C TYR A 194 -25.18 18.55 -32.53
N ASN A 195 -23.92 18.58 -32.10
CA ASN A 195 -23.56 18.74 -30.68
C ASN A 195 -23.12 20.17 -30.36
N ASN A 196 -23.69 20.78 -29.31
CA ASN A 196 -23.36 22.12 -28.83
C ASN A 196 -22.91 22.12 -27.36
N LEU A 197 -21.62 21.86 -27.11
CA LEU A 197 -21.10 21.82 -25.74
C LEU A 197 -21.17 23.18 -25.03
N GLN A 198 -20.99 24.28 -25.76
CA GLN A 198 -21.07 25.62 -25.18
C GLN A 198 -22.47 25.87 -24.56
N ALA A 199 -23.53 25.48 -25.27
CA ALA A 199 -24.89 25.60 -24.74
C ALA A 199 -25.10 24.72 -23.51
N ALA A 200 -24.63 23.47 -23.53
CA ALA A 200 -24.75 22.55 -22.41
C ALA A 200 -24.03 23.07 -21.14
N ILE A 201 -22.83 23.62 -21.28
CA ILE A 201 -22.09 24.22 -20.16
C ILE A 201 -22.85 25.43 -19.59
N LYS A 202 -23.43 26.28 -20.44
CA LYS A 202 -24.23 27.43 -20.00
C LYS A 202 -25.48 27.00 -19.23
N ILE A 203 -26.25 26.05 -19.77
CA ILE A 203 -27.43 25.51 -19.10
C ILE A 203 -27.06 24.89 -17.76
N ALA A 204 -26.03 24.05 -17.72
CA ALA A 204 -25.53 23.45 -16.48
C ALA A 204 -25.12 24.52 -15.45
N SER A 205 -24.33 25.52 -15.86
CA SER A 205 -23.87 26.61 -14.98
C SER A 205 -25.02 27.38 -14.36
N SER A 206 -26.11 27.60 -15.12
CA SER A 206 -27.32 28.28 -14.64
C SER A 206 -28.25 27.41 -13.78
N THR A 207 -28.03 26.09 -13.77
CA THR A 207 -28.88 25.13 -13.05
C THR A 207 -28.46 24.98 -11.59
N PHE A 208 -27.17 25.15 -11.26
CA PHE A 208 -26.67 25.03 -9.90
C PHE A 208 -27.30 26.04 -8.92
N SER A 209 -27.53 25.58 -7.69
CA SER A 209 -27.95 26.42 -6.57
C SER A 209 -26.84 27.37 -6.12
N ASN A 210 -27.18 28.50 -5.50
CA ASN A 210 -26.16 29.47 -5.07
C ASN A 210 -25.23 28.94 -3.97
N ASN A 211 -25.75 28.23 -2.97
CA ASN A 211 -25.03 27.74 -1.78
C ASN A 211 -24.70 26.23 -1.85
N ALA A 212 -24.21 25.77 -3.00
CA ALA A 212 -23.86 24.37 -3.24
C ALA A 212 -22.39 24.23 -3.67
N ASN A 213 -21.79 23.09 -3.35
CA ASN A 213 -20.52 22.67 -3.94
C ASN A 213 -20.80 22.18 -5.35
N LYS A 214 -20.25 22.82 -6.38
CA LYS A 214 -20.70 22.64 -7.77
C LYS A 214 -19.68 21.86 -8.57
N ILE A 215 -20.07 20.69 -9.06
CA ILE A 215 -19.23 19.85 -9.90
C ILE A 215 -19.94 19.60 -11.22
N LEU A 216 -19.32 19.99 -12.33
CA LEU A 216 -19.78 19.73 -13.69
C LEU A 216 -18.93 18.62 -14.30
N ILE A 217 -19.57 17.50 -14.63
CA ILE A 217 -18.94 16.36 -15.30
C ILE A 217 -19.38 16.34 -16.76
N SER A 218 -18.45 16.25 -17.71
CA SER A 218 -18.75 16.04 -19.12
C SER A 218 -18.36 14.63 -19.54
N LEU A 219 -19.30 13.94 -20.22
CA LEU A 219 -19.06 12.68 -20.93
C LEU A 219 -18.82 12.91 -22.44
N TYR A 220 -18.66 14.17 -22.85
CA TYR A 220 -18.39 14.55 -24.24
C TYR A 220 -16.96 15.05 -24.39
N ASP A 221 -16.16 14.32 -25.17
CA ASP A 221 -14.70 14.45 -25.22
C ASP A 221 -14.15 14.81 -26.61
N THR A 222 -15.02 15.18 -27.55
CA THR A 222 -14.65 15.49 -28.94
C THR A 222 -14.89 16.96 -29.28
N VAL A 223 -14.58 17.36 -30.52
CA VAL A 223 -14.83 18.73 -31.00
C VAL A 223 -16.33 18.92 -31.29
N PRO A 224 -17.02 19.90 -30.67
CA PRO A 224 -18.42 20.19 -30.95
C PRO A 224 -18.67 20.50 -32.43
N SER A 225 -19.85 20.15 -32.92
CA SER A 225 -20.23 20.41 -34.32
C SER A 225 -20.65 21.87 -34.54
N VAL A 226 -21.18 22.51 -33.49
CA VAL A 226 -21.65 23.90 -33.46
C VAL A 226 -21.27 24.57 -32.13
N SER A 227 -21.32 25.90 -32.10
CA SER A 227 -21.31 26.71 -30.87
C SER A 227 -22.29 27.87 -31.01
N ILE A 228 -22.51 28.65 -29.96
CA ILE A 228 -23.48 29.76 -30.00
C ILE A 228 -23.07 30.77 -31.07
N GLY A 229 -23.97 31.01 -32.02
CA GLY A 229 -23.73 31.89 -33.17
C GLY A 229 -22.89 31.26 -34.30
N GLN A 230 -22.46 30.00 -34.20
CA GLN A 230 -21.76 29.26 -35.27
C GLN A 230 -22.59 28.06 -35.73
N CYS A 231 -22.71 27.85 -37.04
CA CYS A 231 -23.44 26.73 -37.64
C CYS A 231 -22.50 25.57 -38.00
N SER A 232 -23.08 24.42 -38.37
CA SER A 232 -22.31 23.22 -38.70
C SER A 232 -21.85 23.20 -40.16
N GLN A 233 -22.71 23.67 -41.06
CA GLN A 233 -22.47 23.66 -42.49
C GLN A 233 -21.41 24.68 -42.89
N ILE A 234 -20.61 24.31 -43.89
CA ILE A 234 -19.47 25.08 -44.36
C ILE A 234 -19.78 25.61 -45.76
N THR A 235 -19.47 26.87 -45.99
CA THR A 235 -19.54 27.51 -47.30
C THR A 235 -18.20 28.19 -47.59
N TRP A 236 -17.74 28.12 -48.84
CA TRP A 236 -16.48 28.71 -49.30
C TRP A 236 -16.64 29.29 -50.71
N GLY A 237 -15.74 30.17 -51.12
CA GLY A 237 -15.85 30.94 -52.37
C GLY A 237 -16.80 32.13 -52.27
N GLY A 238 -16.96 32.87 -53.38
CA GLY A 238 -17.80 34.07 -53.41
C GLY A 238 -17.41 35.13 -52.37
N SER A 239 -18.39 35.68 -51.64
CA SER A 239 -18.19 36.68 -50.57
C SER A 239 -17.94 36.09 -49.18
N THR A 240 -17.65 34.78 -49.05
CA THR A 240 -17.51 34.10 -47.74
C THR A 240 -16.17 34.36 -47.04
N GLY A 241 -15.17 34.90 -47.75
CA GLY A 241 -13.84 35.18 -47.21
C GLY A 241 -12.89 33.98 -47.18
N PHE A 242 -13.33 32.79 -47.59
CA PHE A 242 -12.48 31.59 -47.70
C PHE A 242 -12.33 31.17 -49.16
N SER A 243 -11.09 30.91 -49.60
CA SER A 243 -10.80 30.54 -50.99
C SER A 243 -10.99 29.04 -51.22
N THR A 244 -10.85 28.22 -50.18
CA THR A 244 -10.99 26.77 -50.25
C THR A 244 -11.88 26.22 -49.13
N GLY A 245 -12.49 25.04 -49.35
CA GLY A 245 -13.23 24.33 -48.30
C GLY A 245 -12.36 23.97 -47.10
N LYS A 246 -11.08 23.64 -47.33
CA LYS A 246 -10.12 23.36 -46.25
C LYS A 246 -9.92 24.56 -45.31
N GLU A 247 -9.72 25.76 -45.86
CA GLU A 247 -9.61 26.99 -45.07
C GLU A 247 -10.87 27.25 -44.24
N ALA A 248 -12.05 27.06 -44.84
CA ALA A 248 -13.32 27.26 -44.16
C ALA A 248 -13.54 26.22 -43.03
N ILE A 249 -13.15 24.95 -43.24
CA ILE A 249 -13.21 23.89 -42.22
C ILE A 249 -12.31 24.23 -41.02
N ILE A 250 -11.08 24.64 -41.27
CA ILE A 250 -10.12 25.00 -40.22
C ILE A 250 -10.66 26.19 -39.41
N ALA A 251 -11.03 27.29 -40.08
CA ALA A 251 -11.52 28.50 -39.42
C ALA A 251 -12.79 28.27 -38.59
N LYS A 252 -13.72 27.43 -39.08
CA LYS A 252 -14.92 27.03 -38.33
C LYS A 252 -14.53 26.31 -37.04
N ASN A 253 -13.71 25.26 -37.14
CA ASN A 253 -13.32 24.46 -35.98
C ASN A 253 -12.54 25.28 -34.95
N GLU A 254 -11.62 26.14 -35.40
CA GLU A 254 -10.90 27.08 -34.51
C GLU A 254 -11.86 27.99 -33.74
N LYS A 255 -12.89 28.51 -34.41
CA LYS A 255 -13.88 29.38 -33.77
C LYS A 255 -14.78 28.65 -32.78
N ILE A 256 -15.23 27.44 -33.11
CA ILE A 256 -16.00 26.59 -32.20
C ILE A 256 -15.17 26.20 -30.98
N VAL A 257 -13.93 25.75 -31.19
CA VAL A 257 -13.01 25.40 -30.10
C VAL A 257 -12.74 26.61 -29.22
N LYS A 258 -12.43 27.78 -29.80
CA LYS A 258 -12.18 29.01 -29.04
C LYS A 258 -13.37 29.40 -28.16
N THR A 259 -14.55 29.51 -28.75
CA THR A 259 -15.77 29.94 -28.03
C THR A 259 -16.18 28.94 -26.95
N THR A 260 -16.06 27.64 -27.21
CA THR A 260 -16.36 26.59 -26.23
C THR A 260 -15.31 26.56 -25.11
N LYS A 261 -14.02 26.75 -25.44
CA LYS A 261 -12.93 26.85 -24.46
C LYS A 261 -13.13 28.04 -23.52
N GLU A 262 -13.51 29.20 -24.06
CA GLU A 262 -13.84 30.39 -23.27
C GLU A 262 -14.97 30.10 -22.28
N GLU A 263 -15.95 29.28 -22.66
CA GLU A 263 -17.04 28.86 -21.77
C GLU A 263 -16.55 27.92 -20.66
N ILE A 264 -15.72 26.93 -20.99
CA ILE A 264 -15.08 26.04 -19.99
C ILE A 264 -14.27 26.87 -18.98
N LEU A 265 -13.49 27.85 -19.46
CA LEU A 265 -12.71 28.74 -18.59
C LEU A 265 -13.60 29.66 -17.73
N SER A 266 -14.84 29.89 -18.13
CA SER A 266 -15.78 30.71 -17.36
C SER A 266 -16.26 30.01 -16.08
N LEU A 267 -16.28 28.67 -16.05
CA LEU A 267 -16.65 27.86 -14.89
C LEU A 267 -15.82 28.19 -13.64
N LYS A 268 -14.52 28.49 -13.83
CA LYS A 268 -13.63 28.94 -12.75
C LYS A 268 -14.13 30.21 -12.06
N LYS A 269 -14.69 31.15 -12.81
CA LYS A 269 -15.23 32.41 -12.26
C LYS A 269 -16.53 32.17 -11.50
N SER A 270 -17.26 31.13 -11.87
CA SER A 270 -18.52 30.71 -11.25
C SER A 270 -18.34 29.73 -10.09
N ASN A 271 -17.10 29.42 -9.70
CA ASN A 271 -16.77 28.44 -8.67
C ASN A 271 -17.42 27.07 -8.94
N ILE A 272 -17.30 26.60 -10.19
CA ILE A 272 -17.79 25.29 -10.62
C ILE A 272 -16.59 24.43 -11.03
N ASP A 273 -16.33 23.36 -10.30
CA ASP A 273 -15.31 22.40 -10.67
C ASP A 273 -15.71 21.64 -11.93
N PHE A 274 -14.76 21.44 -12.83
CA PHE A 274 -15.00 20.74 -14.10
C PHE A 274 -14.26 19.41 -14.14
N ILE A 275 -14.93 18.36 -14.57
CA ILE A 275 -14.34 17.03 -14.77
C ILE A 275 -14.72 16.53 -16.16
N LEU A 276 -13.73 16.17 -16.97
CA LEU A 276 -13.95 15.44 -18.22
C LEU A 276 -13.68 13.96 -18.01
N LEU A 277 -14.68 13.12 -18.26
CA LEU A 277 -14.52 11.67 -18.32
C LEU A 277 -14.58 11.23 -19.77
N ARG A 278 -13.52 10.60 -20.26
CA ARG A 278 -13.38 10.24 -21.67
C ARG A 278 -12.87 8.81 -21.87
N PRO A 279 -13.35 8.05 -22.87
CA PRO A 279 -12.77 6.76 -23.21
C PRO A 279 -11.26 6.85 -23.50
N LYS A 280 -10.55 5.75 -23.27
CA LYS A 280 -9.10 5.66 -23.47
C LYS A 280 -8.72 5.81 -24.95
N ASP A 281 -9.48 5.17 -25.82
CA ASP A 281 -9.15 4.98 -27.24
C ASP A 281 -10.06 5.80 -28.16
N THR A 282 -10.44 7.02 -27.76
CA THR A 282 -11.27 7.90 -28.60
C THR A 282 -10.48 8.37 -29.82
N ASP A 283 -10.98 8.07 -31.02
CA ASP A 283 -10.53 8.70 -32.27
C ASP A 283 -11.19 10.08 -32.43
N PHE A 284 -10.39 11.06 -32.84
CA PHE A 284 -10.80 12.44 -33.06
C PHE A 284 -10.87 12.83 -34.53
N ASN A 285 -10.45 11.92 -35.41
CA ASN A 285 -10.36 12.19 -36.83
C ASN A 285 -11.75 12.37 -37.44
N GLN A 286 -11.87 13.37 -38.32
CA GLN A 286 -13.10 13.65 -39.06
C GLN A 286 -12.77 13.70 -40.55
N LYS A 287 -13.58 13.04 -41.37
CA LYS A 287 -13.44 13.10 -42.82
C LYS A 287 -14.50 14.00 -43.43
N TRP A 288 -14.05 14.93 -44.27
CA TRP A 288 -14.92 15.86 -44.99
C TRP A 288 -14.90 15.52 -46.46
N TYR A 289 -16.08 15.40 -47.05
CA TYR A 289 -16.28 15.01 -48.44
C TYR A 289 -17.01 16.11 -49.20
N ASP A 290 -16.67 16.29 -50.47
CA ASP A 290 -17.42 17.18 -51.35
C ASP A 290 -18.77 16.54 -51.65
N VAL A 291 -19.85 17.28 -51.41
CA VAL A 291 -21.22 16.77 -51.52
C VAL A 291 -21.62 16.49 -52.98
N SER A 292 -21.00 17.17 -53.94
CA SER A 292 -21.30 17.05 -55.35
C SER A 292 -20.51 15.92 -56.01
N THR A 293 -19.21 15.82 -55.72
CA THR A 293 -18.32 14.81 -56.34
C THR A 293 -18.20 13.54 -55.51
N GLY A 294 -18.30 13.62 -54.18
CA GLY A 294 -18.02 12.53 -53.25
C GLY A 294 -16.54 12.36 -52.91
N GLU A 295 -15.67 13.25 -53.40
CA GLU A 295 -14.22 13.17 -53.15
C GLU A 295 -13.86 13.63 -51.72
N LEU A 296 -12.86 12.98 -51.12
CA LEU A 296 -12.33 13.37 -49.81
C LEU A 296 -11.65 14.74 -49.92
N MET A 297 -12.21 15.75 -49.27
CA MET A 297 -11.68 17.12 -49.23
C MET A 297 -10.64 17.30 -48.13
N LEU A 298 -10.90 16.72 -46.95
CA LEU A 298 -10.02 16.86 -45.79
C LEU A 298 -10.15 15.63 -44.90
N ASP A 299 -9.02 15.00 -44.62
CA ASP A 299 -8.85 14.13 -43.46
C ASP A 299 -8.36 15.02 -42.31
N PHE A 300 -9.25 15.31 -41.38
CA PHE A 300 -9.05 16.30 -40.33
C PHE A 300 -8.67 15.59 -39.04
N ASP A 301 -7.43 15.79 -38.60
CA ASP A 301 -6.98 15.32 -37.29
C ASP A 301 -7.56 16.23 -36.19
N GLY A 302 -8.61 15.75 -35.54
CA GLY A 302 -9.26 16.47 -34.45
C GLY A 302 -8.46 16.47 -33.15
N SER A 303 -7.35 15.72 -33.04
CA SER A 303 -6.60 15.58 -31.79
C SER A 303 -6.04 16.92 -31.30
N GLU A 304 -5.53 17.75 -32.21
CA GLU A 304 -5.03 19.09 -31.88
C GLU A 304 -6.14 20.01 -31.38
N TYR A 305 -7.34 19.90 -31.96
CA TYR A 305 -8.50 20.70 -31.58
C TYR A 305 -9.07 20.28 -30.23
N VAL A 306 -9.14 18.98 -29.96
CA VAL A 306 -9.49 18.44 -28.63
C VAL A 306 -8.46 18.88 -27.59
N LYS A 307 -7.16 18.82 -27.92
CA LYS A 307 -6.09 19.34 -27.04
C LYS A 307 -6.22 20.84 -26.82
N ASN A 308 -6.58 21.61 -27.84
CA ASN A 308 -6.78 23.05 -27.72
C ASN A 308 -8.00 23.40 -26.87
N LEU A 309 -9.07 22.59 -26.95
CA LEU A 309 -10.29 22.74 -26.17
C LEU A 309 -10.10 22.33 -24.71
N TYR A 310 -9.70 21.08 -24.47
CA TYR A 310 -9.69 20.46 -23.14
C TYR A 310 -8.31 20.39 -22.48
N GLY A 311 -7.22 20.55 -23.23
CA GLY A 311 -5.86 20.31 -22.75
C GLY A 311 -5.45 18.84 -22.85
N THR A 312 -4.53 18.41 -21.99
CA THR A 312 -4.10 17.01 -21.86
C THR A 312 -4.46 16.48 -20.47
N MET A 313 -4.39 15.16 -20.27
CA MET A 313 -4.62 14.55 -18.94
C MET A 313 -3.72 15.15 -17.85
N GLU A 314 -2.46 15.46 -18.19
CA GLU A 314 -1.51 16.10 -17.28
C GLU A 314 -1.73 17.61 -17.13
N ASN A 315 -2.18 18.27 -18.21
CA ASN A 315 -2.34 19.72 -18.27
C ASN A 315 -3.70 20.07 -18.89
N PRO A 316 -4.81 19.87 -18.15
CA PRO A 316 -6.14 20.22 -18.63
C PRO A 316 -6.27 21.74 -18.77
N THR A 317 -7.07 22.19 -19.74
CA THR A 317 -7.44 23.61 -19.91
C THR A 317 -8.02 24.18 -18.62
N TYR A 318 -8.91 23.41 -18.00
CA TYR A 318 -9.50 23.71 -16.69
C TYR A 318 -10.03 22.41 -16.08
N GLY A 319 -10.02 22.32 -14.75
CA GLY A 319 -10.56 21.18 -14.04
C GLY A 319 -9.65 19.95 -14.10
N LYS A 320 -10.26 18.76 -14.07
CA LYS A 320 -9.59 17.46 -14.05
C LYS A 320 -10.02 16.62 -15.25
N MET A 321 -9.14 15.76 -15.75
CA MET A 321 -9.44 14.84 -16.86
C MET A 321 -9.10 13.41 -16.43
N TYR A 322 -10.00 12.46 -16.69
CA TYR A 322 -9.79 11.05 -16.38
C TYR A 322 -10.19 10.13 -17.54
N SER A 323 -9.43 9.05 -17.71
CA SER A 323 -9.73 7.99 -18.68
C SER A 323 -10.78 7.04 -18.13
N LEU A 324 -11.95 7.02 -18.73
CA LEU A 324 -13.07 6.16 -18.38
C LEU A 324 -12.94 4.80 -19.07
N ASN A 325 -12.83 3.73 -18.29
CA ASN A 325 -13.11 2.35 -18.69
C ASN A 325 -13.80 1.61 -17.54
N GLU A 326 -14.37 0.42 -17.81
CA GLU A 326 -15.13 -0.36 -16.81
C GLU A 326 -14.32 -0.62 -15.52
N ASP A 327 -13.03 -0.94 -15.66
CA ASP A 327 -12.15 -1.26 -14.53
C ASP A 327 -11.71 -0.02 -13.74
N SER A 328 -11.61 1.14 -14.41
CA SER A 328 -11.10 2.39 -13.80
C SER A 328 -12.19 3.23 -13.15
N LEU A 329 -13.47 3.03 -13.47
CA LEU A 329 -14.54 3.87 -12.96
C LEU A 329 -14.61 3.86 -11.43
N GLN A 330 -14.53 2.68 -10.81
CA GLN A 330 -14.54 2.59 -9.35
C GLN A 330 -13.37 3.37 -8.76
N GLN A 331 -12.18 3.18 -9.30
CA GLN A 331 -10.97 3.86 -8.84
C GLN A 331 -11.06 5.39 -9.02
N ILE A 332 -11.55 5.87 -10.17
CA ILE A 332 -11.73 7.29 -10.43
C ILE A 332 -12.70 7.89 -9.40
N VAL A 333 -13.81 7.21 -9.15
CA VAL A 333 -14.80 7.68 -8.18
C VAL A 333 -14.21 7.70 -6.78
N THR A 334 -13.64 6.60 -6.32
CA THR A 334 -13.19 6.42 -4.93
C THR A 334 -11.91 7.18 -4.59
N GLU A 335 -10.97 7.30 -5.53
CA GLU A 335 -9.66 7.92 -5.29
C GLU A 335 -9.58 9.37 -5.74
N LYS A 336 -10.42 9.80 -6.69
CA LYS A 336 -10.26 11.13 -7.32
C LYS A 336 -11.43 12.08 -7.11
N ILE A 337 -12.67 11.56 -7.08
CA ILE A 337 -13.88 12.39 -6.99
C ILE A 337 -14.41 12.44 -5.55
N TYR A 338 -14.17 11.41 -4.74
CA TYR A 338 -14.61 11.36 -3.34
C TYR A 338 -14.16 12.55 -2.50
N GLU A 339 -12.92 13.00 -2.67
CA GLU A 339 -12.42 14.18 -1.94
C GLU A 339 -13.19 15.45 -2.30
N ASP A 340 -13.61 15.60 -3.55
CA ASP A 340 -14.35 16.76 -4.03
C ASP A 340 -15.80 16.76 -3.51
N VAL A 341 -16.36 15.60 -3.16
CA VAL A 341 -17.75 15.49 -2.66
C VAL A 341 -17.87 15.37 -1.15
N MET A 342 -16.77 15.13 -0.42
CA MET A 342 -16.77 15.02 1.03
C MET A 342 -17.19 16.32 1.70
N GLU A 343 -18.04 16.23 2.72
CA GLU A 343 -18.33 17.37 3.58
C GLU A 343 -17.04 17.81 4.29
N LYS A 344 -16.71 19.11 4.18
CA LYS A 344 -15.59 19.67 4.92
C LYS A 344 -15.94 19.67 6.40
N VAL A 345 -15.10 19.03 7.22
CA VAL A 345 -15.28 19.00 8.66
C VAL A 345 -14.77 20.28 9.27
N ARG A 346 -15.55 20.89 10.16
CA ARG A 346 -15.09 22.07 10.90
C ARG A 346 -14.34 21.64 12.17
N ASN A 347 -13.38 22.47 12.55
CA ASN A 347 -12.59 22.33 13.76
C ASN A 347 -13.22 23.06 14.94
N PRO A 348 -12.89 22.66 16.18
CA PRO A 348 -12.00 21.57 16.58
C PRO A 348 -12.71 20.21 16.70
N ILE A 349 -11.96 19.14 17.03
CA ILE A 349 -12.54 17.96 17.69
C ILE A 349 -12.74 18.35 19.17
N ASP A 350 -13.97 18.37 19.65
CA ASP A 350 -14.28 18.77 21.01
C ASP A 350 -14.59 17.58 21.92
N SER A 351 -14.31 17.75 23.22
CA SER A 351 -14.65 16.77 24.26
C SER A 351 -14.16 15.33 23.95
N ALA A 352 -13.01 15.20 23.30
CA ALA A 352 -12.45 13.92 22.92
C ALA A 352 -12.02 13.11 24.16
N LYS A 353 -12.54 11.88 24.25
CA LYS A 353 -12.21 10.91 25.28
C LYS A 353 -11.93 9.56 24.66
N LEU A 354 -10.79 8.99 25.02
CA LEU A 354 -10.32 7.70 24.53
C LEU A 354 -10.22 6.72 25.70
N ILE A 355 -10.86 5.56 25.56
CA ILE A 355 -10.77 4.45 26.51
C ILE A 355 -10.00 3.31 25.85
N ASP A 356 -8.91 2.86 26.48
CA ASP A 356 -8.07 1.75 26.02
C ASP A 356 -8.25 0.56 26.97
N TYR A 357 -8.79 -0.54 26.45
CA TYR A 357 -9.19 -1.72 27.23
C TYR A 357 -8.14 -2.81 27.12
N PHE A 358 -7.64 -3.34 28.24
CA PHE A 358 -6.55 -4.31 28.29
C PHE A 358 -7.05 -5.74 28.50
N PRO A 359 -6.44 -6.74 27.84
CA PRO A 359 -6.77 -8.14 28.06
C PRO A 359 -6.26 -8.62 29.42
N ALA A 360 -6.87 -9.68 29.94
CA ALA A 360 -6.53 -10.29 31.23
C ALA A 360 -5.01 -10.58 31.38
N ASP A 361 -4.37 -11.08 30.32
CA ASP A 361 -2.93 -11.36 30.31
C ASP A 361 -2.09 -10.12 30.68
N ILE A 362 -2.45 -8.93 30.19
CA ILE A 362 -1.77 -7.67 30.52
C ILE A 362 -2.02 -7.30 31.98
N ILE A 363 -3.26 -7.37 32.45
CA ILE A 363 -3.64 -7.01 33.82
C ILE A 363 -2.92 -7.89 34.86
N GLU A 364 -2.88 -9.19 34.59
CA GLU A 364 -2.35 -10.19 35.51
C GLU A 364 -0.82 -10.18 35.51
N ASN A 365 -0.18 -10.04 34.34
CA ASN A 365 1.25 -10.29 34.19
C ASN A 365 2.12 -9.06 33.99
N PHE A 366 1.55 -7.89 33.70
CA PHE A 366 2.31 -6.68 33.40
C PHE A 366 2.05 -5.57 34.42
N GLU A 367 3.11 -4.81 34.70
CA GLU A 367 3.04 -3.52 35.37
C GLU A 367 2.82 -2.42 34.33
N PHE A 368 2.00 -1.44 34.67
CA PHE A 368 1.66 -0.31 33.81
C PHE A 368 2.24 0.98 34.41
N GLU A 369 2.88 1.78 33.58
CA GLU A 369 3.42 3.10 33.95
C GLU A 369 3.31 4.08 32.77
N CYS A 370 2.75 5.27 32.98
CA CYS A 370 2.81 6.34 31.97
C CYS A 370 4.24 6.86 31.85
N VAL A 371 4.79 6.95 30.64
CA VAL A 371 6.19 7.39 30.43
C VAL A 371 6.35 8.87 30.73
N ASP A 372 5.45 9.68 30.18
CA ASP A 372 5.37 11.12 30.34
C ASP A 372 3.90 11.53 30.45
N LYS A 373 3.66 12.77 30.86
CA LYS A 373 2.32 13.36 30.67
C LYS A 373 2.01 13.38 29.17
N PRO A 374 0.78 13.03 28.75
CA PRO A 374 0.39 13.17 27.36
C PRO A 374 0.58 14.63 26.93
N ASN A 375 0.93 14.85 25.66
CA ASN A 375 1.16 16.20 25.17
C ASN A 375 -0.11 17.07 25.19
N ILE A 376 -1.29 16.43 25.19
CA ILE A 376 -2.62 17.04 25.27
C ILE A 376 -3.49 16.18 26.18
N GLY A 377 -4.25 16.84 27.06
CA GLY A 377 -5.20 16.17 27.95
C GLY A 377 -4.58 15.55 29.20
N ILE A 378 -5.36 14.68 29.85
CA ILE A 378 -5.01 14.01 31.11
C ILE A 378 -5.40 12.53 31.01
N VAL A 379 -4.50 11.66 31.43
CA VAL A 379 -4.73 10.20 31.46
C VAL A 379 -4.87 9.71 32.90
N SER A 380 -5.68 8.67 33.11
CA SER A 380 -5.76 7.96 34.39
C SER A 380 -4.39 7.42 34.81
N ALA A 381 -3.98 7.69 36.04
CA ALA A 381 -2.65 7.31 36.55
C ALA A 381 -2.45 5.79 36.71
N LYS A 382 -3.54 5.02 36.73
CA LYS A 382 -3.55 3.57 36.91
C LYS A 382 -4.64 2.97 36.02
N ILE A 383 -4.50 1.69 35.72
CA ILE A 383 -5.56 0.90 35.09
C ILE A 383 -6.73 0.75 36.08
N ASP A 384 -7.93 1.09 35.64
CA ASP A 384 -9.17 0.74 36.33
C ASP A 384 -9.42 -0.76 36.17
N LYS A 385 -9.48 -1.48 37.29
CA LYS A 385 -9.65 -2.93 37.32
C LYS A 385 -11.10 -3.40 37.19
N GLN A 386 -12.09 -2.49 37.23
CA GLN A 386 -13.49 -2.87 37.05
C GLN A 386 -13.79 -3.19 35.58
N ASN A 387 -13.18 -2.44 34.68
CA ASN A 387 -13.34 -2.56 33.23
C ASN A 387 -12.01 -2.81 32.50
N ASN A 388 -10.93 -3.05 33.25
CA ASN A 388 -9.57 -3.26 32.73
C ASN A 388 -9.14 -2.19 31.73
N SER A 389 -9.29 -0.91 32.06
CA SER A 389 -9.04 0.16 31.09
C SER A 389 -8.27 1.36 31.65
N ILE A 390 -7.75 2.18 30.75
CA ILE A 390 -7.35 3.56 31.05
C ILE A 390 -8.25 4.53 30.30
N LEU A 391 -8.53 5.67 30.92
CA LEU A 391 -9.22 6.80 30.31
C LEU A 391 -8.23 7.90 30.03
N TRP A 392 -8.18 8.35 28.77
CA TRP A 392 -7.48 9.54 28.36
C TRP A 392 -8.50 10.61 27.94
N ASP A 393 -8.66 11.62 28.79
CA ASP A 393 -9.48 12.80 28.52
C ASP A 393 -8.61 13.83 27.78
N ILE A 394 -8.77 13.89 26.46
CA ILE A 394 -7.98 14.74 25.56
C ILE A 394 -8.54 16.17 25.60
N GLY A 395 -9.85 16.31 25.78
CA GLY A 395 -10.55 17.59 25.73
C GLY A 395 -10.69 18.08 24.28
N THR A 396 -10.24 19.29 24.00
CA THR A 396 -10.34 19.89 22.66
C THR A 396 -9.03 19.70 21.90
N LEU A 397 -9.13 19.22 20.66
CA LEU A 397 -8.01 19.01 19.74
C LEU A 397 -8.18 19.89 18.49
N SER A 398 -7.36 20.94 18.41
CA SER A 398 -7.33 21.89 17.29
C SER A 398 -6.96 21.23 15.96
N GLY A 399 -7.21 21.95 14.87
CA GLY A 399 -6.87 21.47 13.53
C GLY A 399 -5.36 21.28 13.32
N ASN A 400 -4.97 20.29 12.53
CA ASN A 400 -3.56 19.91 12.29
C ASN A 400 -2.76 19.60 13.56
N THR A 401 -3.42 19.17 14.63
CA THR A 401 -2.74 18.78 15.87
C THR A 401 -2.86 17.29 16.13
N THR A 402 -1.91 16.73 16.87
CA THR A 402 -1.92 15.31 17.24
C THR A 402 -1.73 15.19 18.73
N ALA A 403 -2.69 14.57 19.40
CA ALA A 403 -2.56 14.13 20.78
C ALA A 403 -1.81 12.79 20.80
N ILE A 404 -0.87 12.65 21.72
CA ILE A 404 -0.02 11.47 21.91
C ILE A 404 0.02 11.12 23.39
N LEU A 405 -0.28 9.85 23.69
CA LEU A 405 -0.10 9.22 24.98
C LEU A 405 0.93 8.10 24.85
N LYS A 406 1.89 8.03 25.77
CA LYS A 406 2.85 6.93 25.87
C LYS A 406 2.82 6.28 27.25
N TYR A 407 2.78 4.96 27.28
CA TYR A 407 2.88 4.17 28.50
C TYR A 407 3.74 2.93 28.30
N LYS A 408 4.31 2.41 29.38
CA LYS A 408 5.08 1.18 29.43
C LYS A 408 4.23 0.04 29.96
N LEU A 409 4.46 -1.14 29.39
CA LEU A 409 4.06 -2.41 29.96
C LEU A 409 5.33 -3.19 30.29
N LYS A 410 5.53 -3.49 31.56
CA LYS A 410 6.68 -4.27 32.05
C LYS A 410 6.22 -5.63 32.55
N LEU A 411 6.76 -6.70 31.99
CA LEU A 411 6.44 -8.04 32.45
C LEU A 411 6.95 -8.24 33.90
N LYS A 412 6.06 -8.71 34.78
CA LYS A 412 6.37 -8.92 36.22
C LYS A 412 7.37 -10.05 36.45
N ASN A 413 7.32 -11.09 35.62
CA ASN A 413 8.15 -12.28 35.75
C ASN A 413 8.58 -12.80 34.37
N MET A 414 9.86 -12.61 34.03
CA MET A 414 10.46 -13.11 32.78
C MET A 414 10.48 -14.63 32.69
N SER A 415 10.43 -15.36 33.81
CA SER A 415 10.43 -16.83 33.83
C SER A 415 9.01 -17.42 33.86
N ASN A 416 7.97 -16.66 33.49
CA ASN A 416 6.60 -17.17 33.46
C ASN A 416 6.39 -18.16 32.30
N SER A 417 6.40 -19.46 32.61
CA SER A 417 6.23 -20.54 31.64
C SER A 417 4.87 -20.56 30.93
N GLU A 418 3.82 -20.02 31.54
CA GLU A 418 2.48 -19.97 30.94
C GLU A 418 2.37 -18.96 29.79
N LEU A 419 3.30 -17.98 29.76
CA LEU A 419 3.35 -16.97 28.70
C LEU A 419 4.32 -17.32 27.58
N ILE A 420 5.18 -18.33 27.76
CA ILE A 420 6.15 -18.73 26.75
C ILE A 420 5.39 -19.14 25.49
N ASN A 421 5.81 -18.55 24.38
CA ASN A 421 5.22 -18.72 23.07
C ASN A 421 3.76 -18.28 22.91
N LYS A 422 3.16 -17.65 23.92
CA LYS A 422 1.83 -17.06 23.84
C LYS A 422 1.90 -15.67 23.20
N THR A 423 1.15 -15.46 22.12
CA THR A 423 0.98 -14.13 21.54
C THR A 423 -0.04 -13.34 22.36
N ILE A 424 0.37 -12.18 22.86
CA ILE A 424 -0.42 -11.33 23.76
C ILE A 424 -0.67 -9.99 23.08
N ALA A 425 -1.93 -9.57 22.97
CA ALA A 425 -2.29 -8.24 22.49
C ALA A 425 -2.05 -7.19 23.59
N THR A 426 -1.59 -6.00 23.22
CA THR A 426 -1.38 -4.90 24.19
C THR A 426 -2.68 -4.26 24.66
N ASN A 427 -3.79 -4.48 23.95
CA ASN A 427 -5.16 -4.11 24.30
C ASN A 427 -6.17 -4.95 23.52
N GLU A 428 -7.42 -4.98 23.97
CA GLU A 428 -8.57 -5.57 23.28
C GLU A 428 -9.15 -4.63 22.23
N LYS A 429 -9.32 -3.35 22.59
CA LYS A 429 -9.81 -2.29 21.70
C LYS A 429 -9.53 -0.91 22.27
N ILE A 430 -9.68 0.10 21.42
CA ILE A 430 -9.79 1.51 21.81
C ILE A 430 -11.16 2.04 21.38
N GLU A 431 -11.83 2.74 22.29
CA GLU A 431 -13.06 3.49 22.00
C GLU A 431 -12.81 4.99 22.13
N LEU A 432 -13.06 5.73 21.06
CA LEU A 432 -13.05 7.18 21.03
C LEU A 432 -14.50 7.68 21.04
N THR A 433 -14.77 8.66 21.89
CA THR A 433 -15.98 9.50 21.82
C THR A 433 -15.55 10.96 21.72
N TYR A 434 -16.26 11.74 20.91
CA TYR A 434 -15.98 13.15 20.71
C TYR A 434 -17.21 13.88 20.19
N LYS A 435 -17.16 15.20 20.20
CA LYS A 435 -18.09 16.06 19.48
C LYS A 435 -17.44 16.64 18.25
N ASN A 436 -18.14 16.61 17.15
CA ASN A 436 -17.74 17.37 15.97
C ASN A 436 -18.03 18.88 16.19
N SER A 437 -17.62 19.70 15.25
CA SER A 437 -17.87 21.15 15.29
C SER A 437 -19.34 21.58 15.31
N GLU A 438 -20.27 20.72 14.89
CA GLU A 438 -21.71 20.95 15.01
C GLU A 438 -22.26 20.54 16.39
N GLN A 439 -21.38 20.18 17.31
CA GLN A 439 -21.71 19.66 18.65
C GLN A 439 -22.50 18.34 18.61
N LYS A 440 -22.44 17.61 17.50
CA LYS A 440 -23.00 16.26 17.36
C LYS A 440 -22.04 15.25 17.97
N ASP A 441 -22.60 14.29 18.71
CA ASP A 441 -21.84 13.18 19.28
C ASP A 441 -21.39 12.20 18.19
N CYS A 442 -20.12 11.86 18.23
CA CYS A 442 -19.45 10.94 17.32
C CYS A 442 -18.67 9.88 18.11
N SER A 443 -18.46 8.71 17.50
CA SER A 443 -17.65 7.64 18.09
C SER A 443 -16.84 6.90 17.03
N ALA A 444 -15.72 6.32 17.47
CA ALA A 444 -14.90 5.43 16.66
C ALA A 444 -14.33 4.30 17.52
N VAL A 445 -14.26 3.09 16.96
CA VAL A 445 -13.69 1.91 17.62
C VAL A 445 -12.52 1.38 16.79
N LEU A 446 -11.38 1.16 17.44
CA LEU A 446 -10.20 0.50 16.89
C LEU A 446 -10.02 -0.84 17.60
N GLU A 447 -10.34 -1.93 16.90
CA GLU A 447 -10.30 -3.30 17.46
C GLU A 447 -8.93 -3.98 17.29
N SER A 448 -8.06 -3.44 16.44
CA SER A 448 -6.72 -3.99 16.23
C SER A 448 -5.72 -3.46 17.26
N SER A 449 -4.71 -4.27 17.57
CA SER A 449 -3.74 -4.02 18.63
C SER A 449 -2.34 -4.50 18.24
N PRO A 450 -1.27 -3.79 18.65
CA PRO A 450 0.08 -4.35 18.68
C PRO A 450 0.15 -5.61 19.55
N LYS A 451 1.05 -6.54 19.21
CA LYS A 451 1.18 -7.84 19.87
C LYS A 451 2.62 -8.14 20.23
N ILE A 452 2.79 -8.75 21.39
CA ILE A 452 4.08 -9.17 21.96
C ILE A 452 4.05 -10.67 22.27
N LYS A 453 5.22 -11.26 22.49
CA LYS A 453 5.38 -12.68 22.82
C LYS A 453 6.61 -12.86 23.69
N LEU A 454 6.50 -13.66 24.74
CA LEU A 454 7.66 -14.09 25.52
C LEU A 454 8.23 -15.35 24.87
N ILE A 455 9.52 -15.35 24.56
CA ILE A 455 10.20 -16.50 23.95
C ILE A 455 11.38 -16.94 24.80
N GLU A 456 11.65 -18.23 24.76
CA GLU A 456 12.84 -18.82 25.38
C GLU A 456 14.07 -18.56 24.51
N ILE A 457 15.18 -18.17 25.13
CA ILE A 457 16.47 -18.01 24.48
C ILE A 457 17.18 -19.37 24.49
N LYS A 458 17.31 -19.97 23.31
CA LYS A 458 18.14 -21.16 23.11
C LYS A 458 19.57 -20.74 22.75
N GLU A 459 20.56 -21.34 23.41
CA GLU A 459 21.97 -21.15 23.05
C GLU A 459 22.31 -21.90 21.75
N ASP A 460 23.15 -21.34 20.88
CA ASP A 460 23.57 -22.00 19.63
C ASP A 460 24.41 -23.26 19.89
N LEU A 461 24.28 -24.27 19.01
CA LEU A 461 25.18 -25.41 18.97
C LEU A 461 26.50 -25.02 18.27
N ILE A 462 27.61 -25.14 18.98
CA ILE A 462 28.98 -24.84 18.53
C ILE A 462 29.76 -26.15 18.52
N ALA A 463 30.53 -26.38 17.44
CA ALA A 463 31.39 -27.55 17.29
C ALA A 463 32.78 -27.14 16.78
N THR A 464 33.82 -27.81 17.29
CA THR A 464 35.22 -27.65 16.87
C THR A 464 35.82 -28.99 16.48
N VAL A 465 36.67 -29.00 15.46
CA VAL A 465 37.28 -30.24 14.91
C VAL A 465 38.79 -30.22 15.11
N SER A 466 39.35 -31.37 15.47
CA SER A 466 40.79 -31.61 15.54
C SER A 466 41.14 -32.99 15.00
N TYR A 467 42.38 -33.17 14.53
CA TYR A 467 42.87 -34.40 13.92
C TYR A 467 44.17 -34.86 14.59
N ASN A 468 44.38 -36.17 14.72
CA ASN A 468 45.62 -36.73 15.24
C ASN A 468 45.98 -38.07 14.55
N PRO A 469 47.17 -38.21 13.94
CA PRO A 469 48.19 -37.17 13.72
C PRO A 469 47.77 -36.16 12.63
N THR A 470 48.35 -34.97 12.66
CA THR A 470 48.18 -33.95 11.59
C THR A 470 49.24 -34.04 10.50
N SER A 471 50.35 -34.74 10.75
CA SER A 471 51.40 -35.01 9.76
C SER A 471 51.02 -36.16 8.83
N ASN A 472 51.69 -36.26 7.68
CA ASN A 472 51.53 -37.42 6.79
C ASN A 472 51.81 -38.73 7.55
N THR A 473 50.94 -39.71 7.37
CA THR A 473 50.99 -40.99 8.06
C THR A 473 50.61 -42.13 7.13
N THR A 474 51.23 -43.30 7.30
CA THR A 474 50.77 -44.56 6.70
C THR A 474 49.78 -45.30 7.59
N GLU A 475 49.60 -44.83 8.83
CA GLU A 475 48.65 -45.35 9.81
C GLU A 475 47.31 -44.61 9.74
N THR A 476 46.43 -44.86 10.71
CA THR A 476 45.13 -44.22 10.80
C THR A 476 45.18 -42.79 11.38
N VAL A 477 44.22 -41.95 11.02
CA VAL A 477 44.00 -40.62 11.62
C VAL A 477 42.70 -40.62 12.42
N GLU A 478 42.75 -40.17 13.68
CA GLU A 478 41.58 -39.92 14.52
C GLU A 478 41.08 -38.49 14.32
N ALA A 479 39.81 -38.33 13.95
CA ALA A 479 39.12 -37.05 14.01
C ALA A 479 38.36 -36.94 15.33
N THR A 480 38.47 -35.79 16.00
CA THR A 480 37.74 -35.45 17.22
C THR A 480 36.88 -34.21 17.00
N ILE A 481 35.58 -34.33 17.27
CA ILE A 481 34.63 -33.21 17.31
C ILE A 481 34.33 -32.90 18.79
N LYS A 482 34.47 -31.64 19.21
CA LYS A 482 34.05 -31.16 20.53
C LYS A 482 32.92 -30.14 20.40
N THR A 483 31.85 -30.32 21.18
CA THR A 483 30.68 -29.45 21.19
C THR A 483 30.54 -28.67 22.51
N ASN A 484 29.81 -27.55 22.49
CA ASN A 484 29.47 -26.79 23.71
C ASN A 484 28.25 -27.34 24.47
N LYS A 485 27.44 -28.19 23.81
CA LYS A 485 26.28 -28.87 24.38
C LYS A 485 26.30 -30.37 24.05
N PRO A 486 25.62 -31.22 24.85
CA PRO A 486 25.35 -32.61 24.51
C PRO A 486 24.67 -32.75 23.15
N VAL A 487 25.12 -33.70 22.33
CA VAL A 487 24.48 -34.00 21.03
C VAL A 487 23.96 -35.43 20.98
N LYS A 488 22.95 -35.66 20.13
CA LYS A 488 22.44 -37.00 19.82
C LYS A 488 23.53 -37.85 19.18
N SER A 489 23.47 -39.17 19.37
CA SER A 489 24.48 -40.09 18.85
C SER A 489 24.53 -40.07 17.33
N VAL A 490 25.74 -40.08 16.78
CA VAL A 490 26.02 -40.03 15.34
C VAL A 490 26.53 -41.40 14.89
N GLU A 491 25.93 -41.96 13.84
CA GLU A 491 26.33 -43.27 13.31
C GLU A 491 27.82 -43.30 12.90
N GLY A 492 28.53 -44.34 13.35
CA GLY A 492 29.95 -44.54 13.05
C GLY A 492 30.92 -43.71 13.90
N TRP A 493 30.44 -42.86 14.81
CA TRP A 493 31.26 -42.11 15.75
C TRP A 493 31.16 -42.70 17.16
N THR A 494 32.29 -42.74 17.87
CA THR A 494 32.34 -43.07 19.30
C THR A 494 32.10 -41.79 20.10
N GLN A 495 31.22 -41.82 21.09
CA GLN A 495 30.80 -40.63 21.84
C GLN A 495 31.21 -40.74 23.32
N SER A 496 31.64 -39.63 23.93
CA SER A 496 31.93 -39.54 25.37
C SER A 496 30.66 -39.65 26.22
N GLU A 497 30.80 -39.99 27.52
CA GLU A 497 29.68 -40.10 28.45
C GLU A 497 28.87 -38.80 28.59
N ASP A 498 29.54 -37.65 28.55
CA ASP A 498 28.90 -36.32 28.59
C ASP A 498 28.22 -35.93 27.27
N ARG A 499 28.35 -36.77 26.22
CA ARG A 499 27.85 -36.55 24.86
C ARG A 499 28.41 -35.30 24.15
N MET A 500 29.51 -34.73 24.64
CA MET A 500 30.11 -33.50 24.11
C MET A 500 31.35 -33.73 23.25
N ILE A 501 31.85 -34.97 23.17
CA ILE A 501 33.02 -35.33 22.37
C ILE A 501 32.68 -36.54 21.50
N LEU A 502 32.98 -36.45 20.21
CA LEU A 502 32.85 -37.55 19.25
C LEU A 502 34.20 -37.84 18.60
N THR A 503 34.59 -39.11 18.52
CA THR A 503 35.80 -39.56 17.84
C THR A 503 35.52 -40.63 16.77
N LYS A 504 36.27 -40.58 15.69
CA LYS A 504 36.23 -41.60 14.61
C LYS A 504 37.60 -41.73 13.96
N THR A 505 38.02 -42.95 13.71
CA THR A 505 39.33 -43.29 13.16
C THR A 505 39.22 -43.66 11.69
N TYR A 506 40.10 -43.10 10.85
CA TYR A 506 40.11 -43.26 9.41
C TYR A 506 41.40 -43.92 8.94
N SER A 507 41.30 -44.91 8.05
CA SER A 507 42.45 -45.57 7.41
C SER A 507 42.71 -45.12 5.97
N THR A 508 41.87 -44.23 5.43
CA THR A 508 42.01 -43.65 4.09
C THR A 508 41.62 -42.18 4.09
N ASN A 509 42.17 -41.40 3.15
CA ASN A 509 41.77 -40.01 2.95
C ASN A 509 40.30 -39.92 2.54
N ILE A 510 39.56 -39.01 3.16
CA ILE A 510 38.13 -38.86 2.97
C ILE A 510 37.69 -37.43 3.25
N LYS A 511 36.62 -37.02 2.57
CA LYS A 511 35.85 -35.83 2.90
C LYS A 511 34.42 -36.25 3.22
N GLU A 512 33.97 -36.01 4.45
CA GLU A 512 32.60 -36.28 4.88
C GLU A 512 32.00 -35.07 5.62
N THR A 513 30.69 -35.07 5.78
CA THR A 513 29.97 -34.04 6.55
C THR A 513 29.14 -34.72 7.62
N VAL A 514 29.35 -34.31 8.87
CA VAL A 514 28.68 -34.84 10.04
C VAL A 514 27.56 -33.88 10.44
N LEU A 515 26.34 -34.39 10.58
CA LEU A 515 25.21 -33.66 11.14
C LEU A 515 25.16 -33.88 12.64
N LEU A 516 25.25 -32.81 13.41
CA LEU A 516 25.08 -32.78 14.86
C LEU A 516 23.70 -32.21 15.17
N ILE A 517 22.98 -32.84 16.09
CA ILE A 517 21.69 -32.37 16.60
C ILE A 517 21.77 -32.37 18.11
N ASP A 518 21.53 -31.24 18.76
CA ASP A 518 21.47 -31.18 20.23
C ASP A 518 20.11 -31.64 20.79
N ASP A 519 19.95 -31.60 22.11
CA ASP A 519 18.69 -31.96 22.77
C ASP A 519 17.57 -30.91 22.54
N ASP A 520 17.92 -29.70 22.07
CA ASP A 520 16.99 -28.61 21.73
C ASP A 520 16.54 -28.65 20.25
N ASP A 521 16.93 -29.71 19.52
CA ASP A 521 16.77 -29.92 18.07
C ASP A 521 17.50 -28.89 17.18
N MET A 522 18.56 -28.25 17.70
CA MET A 522 19.43 -27.37 16.93
C MET A 522 20.41 -28.20 16.08
N GLU A 523 20.44 -27.96 14.77
CA GLU A 523 21.30 -28.67 13.83
C GLU A 523 22.61 -27.92 13.54
N ARG A 524 23.73 -28.65 13.44
CA ARG A 524 25.00 -28.14 12.93
C ARG A 524 25.72 -29.15 12.05
N ARG A 525 26.13 -28.70 10.86
CA ARG A 525 26.95 -29.49 9.93
C ARG A 525 28.43 -29.21 10.15
N VAL A 526 29.21 -30.27 10.29
CA VAL A 526 30.66 -30.22 10.54
C VAL A 526 31.38 -30.97 9.43
N GLU A 527 32.27 -30.28 8.71
CA GLU A 527 33.06 -30.89 7.64
C GLU A 527 34.30 -31.59 8.20
N ILE A 528 34.50 -32.84 7.78
CA ILE A 528 35.68 -33.65 8.10
C ILE A 528 36.47 -33.85 6.81
N ASN A 529 37.75 -33.47 6.83
CA ASN A 529 38.64 -33.61 5.68
C ASN A 529 39.98 -34.20 6.12
N ILE A 530 40.16 -35.49 5.85
CA ILE A 530 41.41 -36.22 6.07
C ILE A 530 42.13 -36.37 4.73
N ASN A 531 43.32 -35.79 4.61
CA ASN A 531 44.12 -35.78 3.38
C ASN A 531 45.61 -36.15 3.59
N ASN A 532 45.96 -36.60 4.80
CA ASN A 532 47.34 -36.88 5.23
C ASN A 532 47.67 -38.37 5.34
N ILE A 533 46.81 -39.29 4.90
CA ILE A 533 47.09 -40.73 4.86
C ILE A 533 47.74 -41.09 3.51
N VAL A 534 48.98 -41.60 3.53
CA VAL A 534 49.77 -41.96 2.35
C VAL A 534 49.87 -43.48 2.18
N LYS A 535 49.76 -43.98 0.95
CA LYS A 535 49.85 -45.43 0.65
C LYS A 535 51.31 -45.88 0.56
N GLU A 536 51.62 -47.03 1.13
CA GLU A 536 52.93 -47.68 1.00
C GLU A 536 53.10 -48.23 -0.43
N ASN A 537 54.09 -47.72 -1.18
CA ASN A 537 54.39 -48.20 -2.53
C ASN A 537 55.26 -49.47 -2.46
N THR A 538 54.66 -50.64 -2.65
CA THR A 538 55.39 -51.87 -2.97
C THR A 538 55.25 -52.19 -4.45
N SER A 539 56.26 -51.83 -5.25
CA SER A 539 56.42 -52.31 -6.63
C SER A 539 57.45 -53.45 -6.67
N LYS A 540 57.03 -54.63 -7.13
CA LYS A 540 57.90 -55.58 -7.84
C LYS A 540 57.28 -55.84 -9.20
N ASP A 541 58.16 -55.77 -10.19
CA ASP A 541 57.95 -55.77 -11.62
C ASP A 541 57.18 -56.99 -12.13
N ASP A 542 56.51 -56.83 -13.26
CA ASP A 542 56.70 -57.74 -14.40
C ASP A 542 56.29 -57.03 -15.71
N ASP A 543 57.32 -56.69 -16.48
CA ASP A 543 57.28 -56.35 -17.91
C ASP A 543 56.93 -57.59 -18.74
N ASN A 544 55.94 -57.48 -19.64
CA ASN A 544 56.13 -57.52 -21.10
C ASN A 544 54.84 -57.88 -21.86
N ASN A 545 54.48 -57.00 -22.80
CA ASN A 545 54.16 -57.23 -24.23
C ASN A 545 53.27 -58.43 -24.62
N ASN A 546 52.27 -58.33 -25.51
CA ASN A 546 52.01 -57.37 -26.58
C ASN A 546 50.58 -57.63 -27.16
N THR A 547 49.82 -56.58 -27.47
CA THR A 547 49.04 -56.27 -28.72
C THR A 547 48.43 -57.42 -29.58
N ASN A 548 47.25 -57.36 -30.21
CA ASN A 548 46.47 -56.29 -30.88
C ASN A 548 45.07 -56.84 -31.31
N ASN A 549 44.04 -55.98 -31.36
CA ASN A 549 43.18 -55.67 -32.54
C ASN A 549 41.91 -54.87 -32.12
N ILE A 550 41.77 -53.61 -32.58
CA ILE A 550 40.81 -53.09 -33.61
C ILE A 550 39.34 -53.09 -33.10
N SER A 551 38.52 -52.02 -33.08
CA SER A 551 38.33 -50.80 -33.90
C SER A 551 37.36 -49.82 -33.19
N ASP A 552 37.49 -48.51 -33.50
CA ASP A 552 36.45 -47.46 -33.69
C ASP A 552 35.36 -47.23 -32.62
N SER A 553 34.89 -46.01 -32.27
CA SER A 553 34.98 -44.68 -32.85
C SER A 553 34.46 -43.67 -31.80
N ASN A 554 35.03 -42.45 -31.79
CA ASN A 554 34.46 -41.11 -31.49
C ASN A 554 33.53 -40.96 -30.26
N ASP A 555 33.77 -40.02 -29.33
CA ASP A 555 33.66 -38.59 -29.62
C ASP A 555 34.36 -37.66 -28.60
N LYS A 556 34.72 -36.50 -29.13
CA LYS A 556 35.27 -35.21 -28.66
C LYS A 556 34.73 -34.69 -27.31
N THR A 557 35.36 -33.81 -26.51
CA THR A 557 36.43 -32.82 -26.74
C THR A 557 36.96 -32.22 -25.42
N THR A 558 38.29 -32.16 -25.31
CA THR A 558 39.21 -31.09 -24.82
C THR A 558 38.70 -29.80 -24.13
N SER A 559 39.35 -29.40 -23.02
CA SER A 559 40.30 -28.25 -22.93
C SER A 559 40.96 -28.24 -21.53
N ASN A 560 42.29 -28.25 -21.37
CA ASN A 560 43.33 -27.22 -21.51
C ASN A 560 43.29 -26.04 -20.51
N VAL A 561 44.40 -25.93 -19.76
CA VAL A 561 45.10 -24.69 -19.35
C VAL A 561 44.79 -24.06 -17.98
N ILE A 562 45.80 -24.23 -17.10
CA ILE A 562 46.52 -23.26 -16.25
C ILE A 562 45.75 -22.40 -15.21
N LEU A 563 46.21 -22.56 -13.96
CA LEU A 563 46.04 -21.71 -12.76
C LEU A 563 46.22 -20.21 -13.00
N PRO A 564 45.58 -19.38 -12.16
CA PRO A 564 46.19 -18.15 -11.67
C PRO A 564 46.59 -18.27 -10.19
N ASP A 565 47.62 -17.48 -9.91
CA ASP A 565 48.44 -17.39 -8.71
C ASP A 565 47.88 -16.43 -7.65
N THR A 566 48.52 -16.50 -6.47
CA THR A 566 48.70 -15.49 -5.42
C THR A 566 47.77 -15.47 -4.19
N GLY A 567 48.42 -15.43 -3.02
CA GLY A 567 47.84 -14.85 -1.80
C GLY A 567 48.46 -15.32 -0.50
N LYS A 568 49.65 -14.82 -0.14
CA LYS A 568 50.33 -15.05 1.14
C LYS A 568 49.51 -14.56 2.34
N GLY A 569 49.34 -15.46 3.32
CA GLY A 569 49.60 -15.25 4.76
C GLY A 569 48.75 -14.24 5.54
N PHE A 570 48.09 -14.72 6.60
CA PHE A 570 48.24 -14.17 7.95
C PHE A 570 47.84 -15.21 9.00
N LEU A 571 48.76 -15.44 9.94
CA LEU A 571 48.59 -16.17 11.19
C LEU A 571 47.59 -15.43 12.10
N ILE A 572 46.58 -16.13 12.63
CA ILE A 572 45.81 -15.67 13.79
C ILE A 572 46.32 -16.46 15.01
N ILE A 573 47.20 -15.82 15.77
CA ILE A 573 47.49 -16.19 17.16
C ILE A 573 46.56 -15.33 18.02
N GLY A 574 45.55 -15.96 18.60
CA GLY A 574 44.84 -15.39 19.72
C GLY A 574 45.64 -15.61 21.00
N VAL A 575 45.80 -14.55 21.80
CA VAL A 575 45.58 -14.51 23.26
C VAL A 575 46.20 -13.22 23.86
N MET A 576 45.40 -12.59 24.73
CA MET A 576 45.71 -11.56 25.75
C MET A 576 46.02 -10.12 25.29
N PHE A 577 45.03 -9.23 25.51
CA PHE A 577 45.23 -8.00 26.31
C PHE A 577 43.92 -7.62 27.02
N LEU A 578 43.88 -7.95 28.31
CA LEU A 578 42.97 -7.39 29.32
C LEU A 578 43.66 -6.15 29.92
N SER A 579 42.87 -5.16 30.33
CA SER A 579 43.24 -3.86 30.95
C SER A 579 43.41 -2.68 29.97
N GLY A 580 42.34 -1.89 29.83
CA GLY A 580 42.39 -0.66 29.03
C GLY A 580 41.09 0.15 28.89
N TRP A 581 39.99 -0.19 29.58
CA TRP A 581 38.73 0.57 29.44
C TRP A 581 38.11 1.07 30.75
N THR A 582 38.64 0.69 31.91
CA THR A 582 38.14 1.17 33.22
C THR A 582 38.71 2.52 33.66
N ILE A 583 39.59 3.16 32.87
CA ILE A 583 40.18 4.48 33.17
C ILE A 583 39.55 5.63 32.34
N TYR A 584 38.78 5.32 31.28
CA TYR A 584 38.20 6.34 30.41
C TYR A 584 36.82 6.86 30.87
N VAL A 585 36.05 6.07 31.63
CA VAL A 585 34.73 6.50 32.15
C VAL A 585 34.82 7.16 33.54
N HIS A 586 35.91 6.95 34.28
CA HIS A 586 36.10 7.58 35.61
C HIS A 586 36.54 9.06 35.56
N LYS A 587 36.86 9.60 34.36
CA LYS A 587 37.35 10.99 34.20
C LYS A 587 36.31 12.00 33.68
N ARG A 588 35.06 11.58 33.42
CA ARG A 588 33.97 12.49 32.98
C ARG A 588 32.89 12.79 34.04
N ASN A 589 32.85 12.07 35.17
CA ASN A 589 31.89 12.29 36.26
C ASN A 589 32.42 13.13 37.44
N LYS A 590 33.52 13.88 37.27
CA LYS A 590 34.07 14.80 38.30
C LYS A 590 34.02 16.29 37.93
N LYS A 591 33.07 16.69 37.07
CA LYS A 591 32.67 18.10 36.90
C LYS A 591 31.16 18.20 36.99
N PHE A 592 30.62 18.13 38.21
CA PHE A 592 29.40 18.80 38.68
C PHE A 592 29.20 18.45 40.16
N LYS A 593 30.06 19.03 41.01
CA LYS A 593 29.79 19.29 42.43
C LYS A 593 30.65 20.49 42.81
N GLY A 594 29.99 21.65 42.95
CA GLY A 594 30.62 22.92 43.28
C GLY A 594 29.83 24.13 42.76
N ILE A 595 28.55 24.24 43.15
CA ILE A 595 27.91 25.32 43.94
C ILE A 595 26.54 24.78 44.34
#